data_AF-A0A8R1W5P9-F1
#
_entry.id   AF-A0A8R1W5P9-F1
#
_cell.length_a   1.000
_cell.length_b   1.000
_cell.length_c   1.000
_cell.angle_alpha   90.00
_cell.angle_beta   90.00
_cell.angle_gamma   90.00
#
_symmetry.space_group_name_H-M   'P 1'
#
loop_
_entity.id
_entity.type
_entity.pdbx_description
1 polymer ?
#
loop_
_entity_poly.entity_id
_entity_poly.type
_entity_poly.pdbx_seq_one_letter_code
_entity_poly.pdbx_strand_id
1 'polypeptide(L)'
;MSDLHEMQKPLVRYADDQDLEDLFKSKIRDGDPMLEYITKTHGTGEDSPDGVKHEVREFRGFCPPNRFGIRPGFTWDGVDRSNGYEQKWLLQQNSQKVLEDEAYKWSCSDL
;
A
#
# COMPACT_ATOMS: atom_id res chain seq x y z
N MET A 1 21.29 -10.55 -5.06
CA MET A 1 21.53 -9.83 -6.34
C MET A 1 21.07 -8.38 -6.27
N SER A 2 20.03 -8.06 -5.49
CA SER A 2 19.56 -6.69 -5.20
C SER A 2 20.64 -5.76 -4.63
N ASP A 3 21.43 -6.21 -3.66
CA ASP A 3 22.31 -5.31 -2.90
C ASP A 3 23.44 -4.73 -3.76
N LEU A 4 23.93 -5.52 -4.73
CA LEU A 4 24.92 -5.04 -5.70
C LEU A 4 24.33 -4.02 -6.68
N HIS A 5 23.06 -4.17 -7.06
CA HIS A 5 22.35 -3.20 -7.90
C HIS A 5 22.17 -1.87 -7.18
N GLU A 6 21.73 -1.91 -5.91
CA GLU A 6 21.58 -0.70 -5.10
C GLU A 6 22.92 0.01 -4.82
N MET A 7 24.00 -0.74 -4.60
CA MET A 7 25.34 -0.17 -4.41
C MET A 7 25.89 0.55 -5.65
N GLN A 8 25.42 0.20 -6.85
CA GLN A 8 25.84 0.84 -8.10
C GLN A 8 25.08 2.14 -8.39
N LYS A 9 23.97 2.41 -7.70
CA LYS A 9 23.15 3.60 -7.96
C LYS A 9 23.82 4.89 -7.47
N PRO A 10 23.65 6.01 -8.20
CA PRO A 10 24.10 7.31 -7.72
C PRO A 10 23.28 7.77 -6.50
N LEU A 11 23.85 8.68 -5.70
CA LEU A 11 23.21 9.21 -4.49
C LEU A 11 21.87 9.93 -4.79
N VAL A 12 21.78 10.60 -5.94
CA VAL A 12 20.61 11.41 -6.35
C VAL A 12 19.95 10.75 -7.55
N ARG A 13 18.61 10.68 -7.54
CA ARG A 13 17.81 10.21 -8.67
C ARG A 13 17.55 11.33 -9.67
N TYR A 14 17.58 11.01 -10.95
CA TYR A 14 17.30 11.95 -12.05
C TYR A 14 16.01 11.59 -12.77
N ALA A 15 15.55 12.48 -13.66
CA ALA A 15 14.35 12.25 -14.47
C ALA A 15 14.48 11.01 -15.38
N ASP A 16 15.69 10.71 -15.85
CA ASP A 16 15.97 9.61 -16.78
C ASP A 16 16.27 8.27 -16.08
N ASP A 17 15.89 8.11 -14.81
CA ASP A 17 16.17 6.92 -14.01
C ASP A 17 15.31 5.73 -14.46
N GLN A 18 15.94 4.68 -15.00
CA GLN A 18 15.27 3.52 -15.59
C GLN A 18 14.43 2.76 -14.55
N ASP A 19 14.93 2.59 -13.32
CA ASP A 19 14.21 1.88 -12.26
C ASP A 19 12.90 2.61 -11.88
N LEU A 20 12.91 3.94 -12.00
CA LEU A 20 11.76 4.79 -11.74
C LEU A 20 10.70 4.60 -12.83
N GLU A 21 11.14 4.68 -14.09
CA GLU A 21 10.28 4.47 -15.26
C GLU A 21 9.64 3.08 -15.24
N ASP A 22 10.38 2.04 -14.90
CA ASP A 22 9.86 0.67 -14.79
C ASP A 22 8.84 0.54 -13.64
N LEU A 23 9.10 1.16 -12.49
CA LEU A 23 8.15 1.21 -11.37
C LEU A 23 6.85 1.95 -11.77
N PHE A 24 6.95 3.06 -12.49
CA PHE A 24 5.77 3.73 -12.99
C PHE A 24 5.07 2.91 -14.05
N LYS A 25 5.77 2.24 -14.96
CA LYS A 25 5.14 1.42 -16.00
C LYS A 25 4.37 0.24 -15.41
N SER A 26 4.89 -0.40 -14.36
CA SER A 26 4.24 -1.52 -13.68
C SER A 26 3.01 -1.14 -12.84
N LYS A 27 2.90 0.13 -12.41
CA LYS A 27 1.75 0.58 -11.60
C LYS A 27 0.42 0.39 -12.34
N ILE A 28 -0.55 -0.27 -11.70
CA ILE A 28 -1.92 -0.32 -12.22
C ILE A 28 -2.61 1.03 -11.94
N ARG A 29 -3.31 1.59 -12.93
CA ARG A 29 -4.10 2.81 -12.78
C ARG A 29 -5.58 2.49 -12.87
N ASP A 30 -6.34 3.05 -11.94
CA ASP A 30 -7.80 2.97 -11.98
C ASP A 30 -8.33 3.76 -13.17
N GLY A 31 -9.27 3.16 -13.91
CA GLY A 31 -9.91 3.79 -15.07
C GLY A 31 -9.15 3.66 -16.40
N ASP A 32 -8.06 2.89 -16.46
CA ASP A 32 -7.39 2.59 -17.74
C ASP A 32 -8.24 1.59 -18.57
N PRO A 33 -8.68 1.96 -19.80
CA PRO A 33 -9.46 1.06 -20.64
C PRO A 33 -8.70 -0.21 -21.06
N MET A 34 -7.36 -0.20 -21.04
CA MET A 34 -6.54 -1.35 -21.44
C MET A 34 -6.31 -2.34 -20.29
N LEU A 35 -6.63 -1.98 -19.04
CA LEU A 35 -6.35 -2.79 -17.85
C LEU A 35 -7.03 -4.17 -17.91
N GLU A 36 -8.26 -4.24 -18.41
CA GLU A 36 -8.95 -5.52 -18.59
C GLU A 36 -8.23 -6.46 -19.55
N TYR A 37 -7.65 -5.93 -20.62
CA TYR A 37 -6.93 -6.73 -21.59
C TYR A 37 -5.63 -7.26 -20.98
N ILE A 38 -4.86 -6.38 -20.33
CA ILE A 38 -3.59 -6.70 -19.67
C ILE A 38 -3.80 -7.78 -18.60
N THR A 39 -4.81 -7.64 -17.73
CA THR A 39 -5.09 -8.63 -16.68
C THR A 39 -5.51 -10.00 -17.24
N LYS A 40 -6.26 -10.03 -18.35
CA LYS A 40 -6.64 -11.28 -19.04
C LYS A 40 -5.45 -11.98 -19.70
N THR A 41 -4.51 -11.21 -20.28
CA THR A 41 -3.34 -11.79 -20.97
C THR A 41 -2.24 -12.21 -20.02
N HIS A 42 -2.00 -11.44 -18.96
CA HIS A 42 -0.91 -11.68 -18.01
C HIS A 42 -1.33 -12.53 -16.80
N GLY A 43 -2.63 -12.77 -16.61
CA GLY A 43 -3.16 -13.51 -15.47
C GLY A 43 -3.07 -12.74 -14.16
N THR A 44 -3.93 -13.07 -13.19
CA THR A 44 -3.95 -12.45 -11.86
C THR A 44 -2.86 -13.00 -10.92
N GLY A 45 -1.76 -13.50 -11.49
CA GLY A 45 -0.66 -14.09 -10.75
C GLY A 45 0.39 -13.02 -10.46
N GLU A 46 0.46 -12.57 -9.21
CA GLU A 46 1.64 -11.86 -8.72
C GLU A 46 2.80 -12.85 -8.69
N ASP A 47 3.58 -12.90 -9.76
CA ASP A 47 4.90 -13.53 -9.70
C ASP A 47 5.75 -12.68 -8.76
N SER A 48 6.11 -13.26 -7.62
CA SER A 48 7.01 -12.63 -6.66
C SER A 48 8.29 -12.17 -7.38
N PRO A 49 8.88 -11.00 -7.03
CA PRO A 49 10.00 -10.42 -7.76
C PRO A 49 11.24 -11.34 -7.92
N ASP A 50 11.35 -12.36 -7.07
CA ASP A 50 12.42 -13.36 -7.10
C ASP A 50 12.12 -14.61 -7.97
N GLY A 51 10.95 -14.68 -8.63
CA GLY A 51 10.50 -15.85 -9.40
C GLY A 51 10.20 -17.10 -8.55
N VAL A 52 10.42 -17.02 -7.24
CA VAL A 52 10.07 -18.04 -6.26
C VAL A 52 8.67 -17.73 -5.76
N LYS A 53 7.71 -18.63 -5.98
CA LYS A 53 6.40 -18.57 -5.32
C LYS A 53 6.64 -18.70 -3.82
N HIS A 54 6.75 -17.58 -3.12
CA HIS A 54 6.67 -17.58 -1.68
C HIS A 54 5.24 -17.99 -1.33
N GLU A 55 5.04 -19.28 -1.00
CA GLU A 55 3.81 -19.78 -0.37
C GLU A 55 3.65 -19.19 1.06
N VAL A 56 3.96 -17.91 1.27
CA VAL A 56 3.38 -17.20 2.42
C VAL A 56 1.91 -17.05 2.05
N ARG A 57 1.15 -18.10 2.37
CA ARG A 57 -0.30 -18.08 2.26
C ARG A 57 -0.73 -16.89 3.11
N GLU A 58 -1.23 -15.86 2.47
CA GLU A 58 -1.83 -14.74 3.16
C GLU A 58 -3.25 -15.14 3.58
N PHE A 59 -3.75 -14.49 4.62
CA PHE A 59 -5.15 -14.63 4.99
C PHE A 59 -6.05 -14.15 3.84
N ARG A 60 -6.94 -15.03 3.39
CA ARG A 60 -7.95 -14.72 2.37
C ARG A 60 -9.22 -14.24 3.05
N GLY A 61 -9.42 -12.93 3.10
CA GLY A 61 -10.66 -12.34 3.61
C GLY A 61 -10.49 -10.92 4.13
N PHE A 62 -11.57 -10.40 4.71
CA PHE A 62 -11.56 -9.14 5.43
C PHE A 62 -10.84 -9.30 6.76
N CYS A 63 -9.88 -8.42 7.04
CA CYS A 63 -9.23 -8.31 8.34
C CYS A 63 -9.31 -6.85 8.82
N PRO A 64 -9.50 -6.60 10.13
CA PRO A 64 -9.49 -5.25 10.66
C PRO A 64 -8.12 -4.59 10.42
N PRO A 65 -8.09 -3.29 10.06
CA PRO A 65 -6.84 -2.58 9.88
C PRO A 65 -6.12 -2.40 11.22
N ASN A 66 -4.79 -2.42 11.17
CA ASN A 66 -3.92 -2.10 12.30
C ASN A 66 -2.96 -0.97 11.92
N ARG A 67 -2.35 -0.35 12.92
CA ARG A 67 -1.36 0.73 12.74
C ARG A 67 -0.18 0.39 11.84
N PHE A 68 0.18 -0.89 11.73
CA PHE A 68 1.40 -1.33 11.06
C PHE A 68 1.17 -1.85 9.63
N GLY A 69 -0.07 -1.88 9.15
CA GLY A 69 -0.42 -2.46 7.85
C GLY A 69 -0.12 -3.96 7.73
N ILE A 70 0.11 -4.66 8.85
CA ILE A 70 0.47 -6.08 8.85
C ILE A 70 -0.79 -6.91 8.64
N ARG A 71 -0.81 -7.74 7.58
CA ARG A 71 -1.90 -8.70 7.38
C ARG A 71 -1.78 -9.89 8.34
N PRO A 72 -2.90 -10.46 8.80
CA PRO A 72 -2.87 -11.69 9.58
C PRO A 72 -2.35 -12.86 8.73
N GLY A 73 -1.76 -13.86 9.38
CA GLY A 73 -1.30 -15.08 8.71
C GLY A 73 -2.48 -15.94 8.20
N PHE A 74 -2.22 -16.85 7.25
CA PHE A 74 -3.27 -17.70 6.65
C PHE A 74 -4.11 -18.52 7.62
N THR A 75 -3.58 -18.84 8.80
CA THR A 75 -4.27 -19.67 9.81
C THR A 75 -5.25 -18.89 10.66
N TRP A 76 -5.31 -17.56 10.52
CA TRP A 76 -6.26 -16.75 11.26
C TRP A 76 -7.69 -17.10 10.84
N ASP A 77 -8.60 -17.18 11.81
CA ASP A 77 -9.98 -17.64 11.62
C ASP A 77 -10.95 -16.53 11.19
N GLY A 78 -10.47 -15.30 11.07
CA GLY A 78 -11.27 -14.13 10.69
C GLY A 78 -12.05 -13.49 11.86
N VAL A 79 -11.96 -14.04 13.08
CA VAL A 79 -12.69 -13.51 14.24
C VAL A 79 -11.80 -12.52 15.00
N ASP A 80 -12.25 -11.28 15.10
CA ASP A 80 -11.60 -10.26 15.92
C ASP A 80 -11.79 -10.56 17.41
N ARG A 81 -10.68 -10.77 18.13
CA ARG A 81 -10.60 -11.01 19.58
C ARG A 81 -9.85 -9.88 20.30
N SER A 82 -9.92 -8.67 19.75
CA SER A 82 -9.28 -7.50 20.34
C SER A 82 -10.10 -6.87 21.48
N ASN A 83 -9.49 -5.93 22.18
CA ASN A 83 -10.16 -5.05 23.15
C ASN A 83 -10.76 -3.78 22.50
N GLY A 84 -10.74 -3.66 21.17
CA GLY A 84 -11.15 -2.48 20.42
C GLY A 84 -10.17 -1.30 20.44
N TYR A 85 -8.93 -1.47 20.92
CA TYR A 85 -7.93 -0.39 20.99
C TYR A 85 -7.60 0.19 19.61
N GLU A 86 -7.31 -0.66 18.61
CA GLU A 86 -6.93 -0.21 17.26
C GLU A 86 -8.05 0.61 16.61
N GLN A 87 -9.31 0.21 16.80
CA GLN A 87 -10.47 0.98 16.32
C GLN A 87 -10.55 2.35 16.99
N LYS A 88 -10.43 2.41 18.33
CA LYS A 88 -10.46 3.67 19.08
C LYS A 88 -9.31 4.60 18.68
N TRP A 89 -8.12 4.05 18.50
CA TRP A 89 -6.95 4.80 18.10
C TRP A 89 -7.12 5.42 16.71
N LEU A 90 -7.63 4.65 15.73
CA LEU A 90 -7.91 5.16 14.38
C LEU A 90 -8.96 6.27 14.39
N LEU A 91 -10.03 6.11 15.18
CA LEU A 91 -11.05 7.14 15.36
C LEU A 91 -10.47 8.42 15.98
N GLN A 92 -9.62 8.28 16.99
CA GLN A 92 -8.96 9.42 17.62
C GLN A 92 -8.06 10.16 16.62
N GLN A 93 -7.24 9.45 15.86
CA GLN A 93 -6.38 10.05 14.84
C GLN A 93 -7.18 10.81 13.78
N ASN A 94 -8.31 10.24 13.34
CA ASN A 94 -9.21 10.91 12.38
C ASN A 94 -9.86 12.15 13.00
N SER A 95 -10.33 12.06 14.25
CA SER A 95 -10.93 13.22 14.93
C SER A 95 -9.94 14.38 15.07
N GLN A 96 -8.67 14.09 15.36
CA GLN A 96 -7.64 15.11 15.43
C GLN A 96 -7.42 15.80 14.08
N LYS A 97 -7.31 15.03 12.99
CA LYS A 97 -7.16 15.59 11.63
C LYS A 97 -8.34 16.48 11.24
N VAL A 98 -9.57 16.06 11.56
CA VAL A 98 -10.77 16.86 11.27
C VAL A 98 -10.74 18.18 12.03
N LEU A 99 -10.36 18.17 13.31
CA LEU A 99 -10.25 19.40 14.12
C LEU A 99 -9.18 20.35 13.58
N GLU A 100 -8.02 19.83 13.16
CA GLU A 100 -6.95 20.61 12.53
C GLU A 100 -7.42 21.27 11.23
N ASP A 101 -8.13 20.52 10.37
CA ASP A 101 -8.70 21.04 9.12
C ASP A 101 -9.79 22.10 9.36
N GLU A 102 -10.65 21.89 10.36
CA GLU A 102 -11.67 22.85 10.76
C GLU A 102 -11.04 24.14 11.29
N ALA A 103 -10.05 24.03 12.19
CA ALA A 103 -9.32 25.17 12.73
C ALA A 103 -8.63 25.98 11.62
N TYR A 104 -8.02 25.31 10.65
CA TYR A 104 -7.43 25.96 9.49
C TYR A 104 -8.47 26.74 8.68
N LYS A 105 -9.59 26.11 8.30
CA LYS A 105 -10.68 26.75 7.54
C LYS A 105 -11.27 27.94 8.28
N TRP A 106 -11.43 27.85 9.60
CA TRP A 106 -11.90 28.95 10.43
C TRP A 106 -10.89 30.11 10.43
N SER A 107 -9.60 29.82 10.60
CA SER A 107 -8.54 30.84 10.61
C SER A 107 -8.43 31.60 9.30
N CYS A 108 -8.69 30.94 8.16
CA CYS A 108 -8.61 31.56 6.83
C CYS A 108 -9.90 32.30 6.42
N SER A 109 -11.00 32.21 7.18
CA SER A 109 -12.29 32.75 6.74
C SER A 109 -12.40 34.28 6.81
N ASP A 110 -11.52 34.96 7.55
CA ASP A 110 -11.51 36.42 7.75
C ASP A 110 -10.32 37.11 7.03
N LEU A 111 -9.64 36.39 6.13
CA LEU A 111 -8.59 36.91 5.22
C LEU A 111 -9.15 37.11 3.81
#